data_AF-A9DL11-F1
#
_entry.id   AF-A9DL11-F1
#
_cell.length_a   1.000
_cell.length_b   1.000
_cell.length_c   1.000
_cell.angle_alpha   90.00
_cell.angle_beta   90.00
_cell.angle_gamma   90.00
#
_symmetry.space_group_name_H-M   'P 1'
#
loop_
_entity.id
_entity.type
_entity.pdbx_description
1 polymer ?
#
loop_
_entity_poly.entity_id
_entity_poly.type
_entity_poly.pdbx_seq_one_letter_code
_entity_poly.pdbx_strand_id
1 'polypeptide(L)'
;MTTTETHIKSIIEESLAKATSYQEYRTLVQNLVAEGKSTGELQTEALTNYTMLNDRRMKRLDKTTKLTDEAVAEIKLYDGDVTWLVLTESWCGDAAQTMPVINKVAELNDNITLKVVLRDENEALMNEFLTNGGKSIPKLIAIDNTSGNVIGDWGPRPTKATKMVNDYKAEHGKLTPEFKQDLQVWYNKDKGQNTVSDLLKLV
;
A
#
# COMPACT_ATOMS: atom_id res chain seq x y z
N MET A 1 21.08 -16.91 11.67
CA MET A 1 19.81 -16.18 11.82
C MET A 1 19.56 -15.97 13.30
N THR A 2 19.15 -14.77 13.70
CA THR A 2 18.78 -14.45 15.09
C THR A 2 17.37 -14.94 15.40
N THR A 3 17.01 -15.11 16.68
CA THR A 3 15.66 -15.51 17.09
C THR A 3 14.58 -14.56 16.55
N THR A 4 14.89 -13.26 16.48
CA THR A 4 14.01 -12.21 15.94
C THR A 4 13.79 -12.37 14.44
N GLU A 5 14.85 -12.67 13.66
CA GLU A 5 14.72 -12.93 12.22
C GLU A 5 13.85 -14.14 11.94
N THR A 6 14.03 -15.23 12.70
CA THR A 6 13.19 -16.43 12.56
C THR A 6 11.73 -16.14 12.90
N HIS A 7 11.46 -15.30 13.90
CA HIS A 7 10.10 -14.91 14.29
C HIS A 7 9.39 -14.10 13.20
N ILE A 8 10.04 -13.08 12.65
CA ILE A 8 9.47 -12.24 11.58
C ILE A 8 9.17 -13.09 10.34
N LYS A 9 10.06 -14.01 9.97
CA LYS A 9 9.82 -14.93 8.84
C LYS A 9 8.58 -15.78 9.03
N SER A 10 8.38 -16.36 10.22
CA SER A 10 7.17 -17.12 10.55
C SER A 10 5.91 -16.26 10.38
N ILE A 11 5.92 -15.01 10.88
CA ILE A 11 4.78 -14.10 10.75
C ILE A 11 4.50 -13.76 9.27
N ILE A 12 5.55 -13.56 8.48
CA ILE A 12 5.43 -13.30 7.04
C ILE A 12 4.84 -14.51 6.32
N GLU A 13 5.32 -15.72 6.61
CA GLU A 13 4.81 -16.96 6.02
C GLU A 13 3.32 -17.17 6.33
N GLU A 14 2.91 -16.95 7.58
CA GLU A 14 1.49 -16.99 8.00
C GLU A 14 0.63 -15.97 7.27
N SER A 15 1.17 -14.77 7.01
CA SER A 15 0.46 -13.71 6.29
C SER A 15 0.39 -14.00 4.79
N LEU A 16 1.45 -14.54 4.20
CA LEU A 16 1.50 -14.96 2.80
C LEU A 16 0.50 -16.07 2.50
N ALA A 17 0.23 -16.97 3.45
CA ALA A 17 -0.80 -18.00 3.32
C ALA A 17 -2.23 -17.43 3.16
N LYS A 18 -2.47 -16.20 3.61
CA LYS A 18 -3.74 -15.47 3.46
C LYS A 18 -3.71 -14.46 2.30
N ALA A 19 -2.57 -14.31 1.64
CA ALA A 19 -2.37 -13.25 0.68
C ALA A 19 -3.14 -13.50 -0.61
N THR A 20 -3.67 -12.42 -1.15
CA THR A 20 -4.38 -12.38 -2.42
C THR A 20 -3.56 -11.63 -3.46
N SER A 21 -3.87 -11.83 -4.73
CA SER A 21 -3.43 -10.94 -5.80
C SER A 21 -4.09 -9.56 -5.67
N TYR A 22 -3.51 -8.57 -6.35
CA TYR A 22 -4.14 -7.25 -6.45
C TYR A 22 -5.55 -7.32 -7.05
N GLN A 23 -5.76 -8.13 -8.09
CA GLN A 23 -7.05 -8.26 -8.78
C GLN A 23 -8.11 -8.92 -7.90
N GLU A 24 -7.74 -9.90 -7.08
CA GLU A 24 -8.63 -10.48 -6.07
C GLU A 24 -9.00 -9.44 -5.01
N TYR A 25 -8.04 -8.63 -4.53
CA TYR A 25 -8.35 -7.50 -3.64
C TYR A 25 -9.29 -6.48 -4.30
N ARG A 26 -9.11 -6.14 -5.59
CA ARG A 26 -10.04 -5.26 -6.32
C ARG A 26 -11.45 -5.85 -6.41
N THR A 27 -11.54 -7.15 -6.63
CA THR A 27 -12.83 -7.87 -6.70
C THR A 27 -13.52 -7.87 -5.34
N LEU A 28 -12.77 -8.14 -4.26
CA LEU A 28 -13.28 -8.02 -2.88
C LEU A 28 -13.85 -6.63 -2.61
N VAL A 29 -13.09 -5.58 -2.93
CA VAL A 29 -13.52 -4.19 -2.73
C VAL A 29 -14.81 -3.89 -3.52
N GLN A 30 -14.92 -4.34 -4.76
CA GLN A 30 -16.13 -4.16 -5.57
C GLN A 30 -17.35 -4.86 -4.99
N ASN A 31 -17.18 -6.11 -4.50
CA ASN A 31 -18.25 -6.86 -3.86
C ASN A 31 -18.73 -6.16 -2.58
N LEU A 32 -17.80 -5.66 -1.76
CA LEU A 32 -18.13 -4.91 -0.55
C LEU A 32 -18.92 -3.63 -0.86
N VAL A 33 -18.57 -2.91 -1.94
CA VAL A 33 -19.34 -1.75 -2.39
C VAL A 33 -20.78 -2.15 -2.78
N ALA A 34 -20.96 -3.27 -3.48
CA ALA A 34 -22.29 -3.77 -3.85
C ALA A 34 -23.13 -4.17 -2.61
N GLU A 35 -22.48 -4.63 -1.55
CA GLU A 35 -23.12 -5.01 -0.28
C GLU A 35 -23.28 -3.85 0.71
N GLY A 36 -22.73 -2.65 0.41
CA GLY A 36 -22.75 -1.53 1.35
C GLY A 36 -21.85 -1.75 2.58
N LYS A 37 -20.74 -2.47 2.43
CA LYS A 37 -19.81 -2.84 3.50
C LYS A 37 -18.40 -2.28 3.28
N SER A 38 -17.55 -2.47 4.28
CA SER A 38 -16.10 -2.31 4.20
C SER A 38 -15.38 -3.57 4.69
N THR A 39 -14.07 -3.65 4.45
CA THR A 39 -13.19 -4.62 5.11
C THR A 39 -13.04 -4.30 6.61
N GLY A 40 -12.66 -5.30 7.40
CA GLY A 40 -12.58 -5.23 8.87
C GLY A 40 -13.90 -5.54 9.57
N GLU A 41 -13.82 -5.91 10.86
CA GLU A 41 -15.02 -6.25 11.65
C GLU A 41 -15.91 -5.04 11.93
N LEU A 42 -15.30 -3.86 12.11
CA LEU A 42 -16.01 -2.62 12.36
C LEU A 42 -16.69 -2.13 11.08
N GLN A 43 -18.02 -2.12 11.08
CA GLN A 43 -18.83 -1.58 10.00
C GLN A 43 -19.46 -0.26 10.42
N THR A 44 -19.17 0.82 9.68
CA THR A 44 -19.81 2.13 9.89
C THR A 44 -20.12 2.77 8.54
N GLU A 45 -21.11 3.67 8.52
CA GLU A 45 -21.47 4.42 7.31
C GLU A 45 -20.27 5.17 6.72
N ALA A 46 -19.41 5.72 7.59
CA ALA A 46 -18.19 6.39 7.15
C ALA A 46 -17.24 5.44 6.41
N LEU A 47 -17.01 4.23 6.93
CA LEU A 47 -16.12 3.24 6.29
C LEU A 47 -16.72 2.72 4.99
N THR A 48 -18.02 2.41 4.95
CA THR A 48 -18.72 2.05 3.71
C THR A 48 -18.59 3.14 2.65
N ASN A 49 -18.81 4.40 3.04
CA ASN A 49 -18.67 5.55 2.13
C ASN A 49 -17.24 5.69 1.62
N TYR A 50 -16.23 5.52 2.49
CA TYR A 50 -14.83 5.51 2.06
C TYR A 50 -14.53 4.36 1.10
N THR A 51 -14.99 3.15 1.37
CA THR A 51 -14.82 1.98 0.49
C THR A 51 -15.42 2.23 -0.90
N MET A 52 -16.64 2.79 -0.98
CA MET A 52 -17.25 3.19 -2.26
C MET A 52 -16.43 4.25 -2.99
N LEU A 53 -15.96 5.29 -2.30
CA LEU A 53 -15.14 6.35 -2.90
C LEU A 53 -13.79 5.81 -3.38
N ASN A 54 -13.18 4.93 -2.60
CA ASN A 54 -11.88 4.33 -2.87
C ASN A 54 -11.94 3.38 -4.06
N ASP A 55 -13.00 2.58 -4.20
CA ASP A 55 -13.17 1.75 -5.39
C ASP A 55 -13.19 2.58 -6.68
N ARG A 56 -13.95 3.69 -6.68
CA ARG A 56 -14.01 4.61 -7.83
C ARG A 56 -12.64 5.24 -8.13
N ARG A 57 -11.89 5.62 -7.09
CA ARG A 57 -10.53 6.18 -7.23
C ARG A 57 -9.58 5.18 -7.84
N MET A 58 -9.54 3.98 -7.29
CA MET A 58 -8.67 2.90 -7.76
C MET A 58 -9.02 2.52 -9.20
N LYS A 59 -10.30 2.31 -9.52
CA LYS A 59 -10.76 2.02 -10.89
C LYS A 59 -10.33 3.08 -11.91
N ARG A 60 -10.31 4.34 -11.52
CA ARG A 60 -9.78 5.43 -12.36
C ARG A 60 -8.28 5.29 -12.52
N LEU A 61 -7.53 5.16 -11.43
CA LEU A 61 -6.07 5.08 -11.44
C LEU A 61 -5.57 3.83 -12.16
N ASP A 62 -6.22 2.68 -12.02
CA ASP A 62 -5.96 1.44 -12.77
C ASP A 62 -5.90 1.70 -14.29
N LYS A 63 -6.71 2.65 -14.77
CA LYS A 63 -6.80 3.02 -16.19
C LYS A 63 -5.90 4.20 -16.58
N THR A 64 -5.64 5.13 -15.67
CA THR A 64 -5.04 6.43 -16.00
C THR A 64 -3.62 6.62 -15.52
N THR A 65 -3.13 5.77 -14.60
CA THR A 65 -1.75 5.83 -14.11
C THR A 65 -0.80 5.62 -15.28
N LYS A 66 0.15 6.55 -15.45
CA LYS A 66 1.21 6.48 -16.44
C LYS A 66 2.54 6.54 -15.72
N LEU A 67 3.44 5.63 -16.08
CA LEU A 67 4.81 5.60 -15.62
C LEU A 67 5.68 6.34 -16.64
N THR A 68 6.76 6.98 -16.18
CA THR A 68 7.74 7.57 -17.11
C THR A 68 8.57 6.47 -17.76
N ASP A 69 9.14 6.76 -18.92
CA ASP A 69 9.97 5.80 -19.64
C ASP A 69 11.22 5.41 -18.82
N GLU A 70 11.77 6.37 -18.05
CA GLU A 70 12.89 6.12 -17.14
C GLU A 70 12.52 5.12 -16.04
N ALA A 71 11.37 5.31 -15.37
CA ALA A 71 10.91 4.39 -14.34
C ALA A 71 10.60 2.99 -14.91
N VAL A 72 10.03 2.93 -16.11
CA VAL A 72 9.79 1.66 -16.80
C VAL A 72 11.11 0.94 -17.10
N ALA A 73 12.12 1.66 -17.59
CA ALA A 73 13.42 1.08 -17.90
C ALA A 73 14.12 0.55 -16.63
N GLU A 74 14.10 1.33 -15.56
CA GLU A 74 14.75 0.97 -14.28
C GLU A 74 14.13 -0.28 -13.66
N ILE A 75 12.80 -0.35 -13.56
CA ILE A 75 12.10 -1.53 -13.02
C ILE A 75 12.38 -2.79 -13.86
N LYS A 76 12.45 -2.66 -15.19
CA LYS A 76 12.73 -3.80 -16.08
C LYS A 76 14.15 -4.33 -15.98
N LEU A 77 15.09 -3.52 -15.47
CA LEU A 77 16.48 -3.92 -15.27
C LEU A 77 16.68 -4.67 -13.94
N TYR A 78 15.69 -4.64 -13.04
CA TYR A 78 15.75 -5.38 -11.79
C TYR A 78 15.87 -6.89 -12.03
N ASP A 79 16.92 -7.51 -11.51
CA ASP A 79 17.27 -8.92 -11.72
C ASP A 79 17.20 -9.77 -10.44
N GLY A 80 16.75 -9.20 -9.32
CA GLY A 80 16.45 -9.94 -8.10
C GLY A 80 15.16 -10.76 -8.21
N ASP A 81 14.68 -11.30 -7.08
CA ASP A 81 13.40 -12.02 -6.98
C ASP A 81 12.72 -11.62 -5.67
N VAL A 82 11.68 -10.78 -5.76
CA VAL A 82 11.09 -10.10 -4.61
C VAL A 82 9.57 -10.26 -4.56
N THR A 83 9.06 -10.54 -3.37
CA THR A 83 7.65 -10.38 -3.06
C THR A 83 7.41 -9.03 -2.38
N TRP A 84 6.57 -8.20 -2.98
CA TRP A 84 6.00 -7.02 -2.32
C TRP A 84 4.70 -7.41 -1.62
N LEU A 85 4.75 -7.61 -0.30
CA LEU A 85 3.59 -7.91 0.52
C LEU A 85 3.00 -6.60 1.07
N VAL A 86 1.77 -6.27 0.69
CA VAL A 86 1.12 -5.01 1.07
C VAL A 86 -0.07 -5.25 2.02
N LEU A 87 0.03 -4.68 3.22
CA LEU A 87 -1.07 -4.55 4.17
C LEU A 87 -1.96 -3.37 3.77
N THR A 88 -3.26 -3.59 3.64
CA THR A 88 -4.22 -2.56 3.23
C THR A 88 -5.61 -2.79 3.83
N GLU A 89 -6.51 -1.83 3.63
CA GLU A 89 -7.94 -1.93 3.90
C GLU A 89 -8.72 -1.14 2.84
N SER A 90 -9.92 -1.61 2.51
CA SER A 90 -10.79 -0.99 1.48
C SER A 90 -11.14 0.48 1.75
N TRP A 91 -11.23 0.85 3.03
CA TRP A 91 -11.59 2.20 3.47
C TRP A 91 -10.38 3.16 3.56
N CYS A 92 -9.15 2.68 3.36
CA CYS A 92 -7.97 3.53 3.46
C CYS A 92 -7.82 4.44 2.23
N GLY A 93 -7.96 5.75 2.44
CA GLY A 93 -7.86 6.74 1.38
C GLY A 93 -6.48 6.85 0.73
N ASP A 94 -5.39 6.66 1.50
CA ASP A 94 -4.03 6.64 0.96
C ASP A 94 -3.78 5.37 0.14
N ALA A 95 -4.29 4.22 0.57
CA ALA A 95 -4.19 2.97 -0.18
C ALA A 95 -4.89 3.07 -1.54
N ALA A 96 -6.05 3.74 -1.58
CA ALA A 96 -6.77 3.97 -2.82
C ALA A 96 -5.98 4.79 -3.85
N GLN A 97 -5.00 5.59 -3.41
CA GLN A 97 -4.15 6.41 -4.27
C GLN A 97 -2.90 5.68 -4.75
N THR A 98 -2.39 4.75 -3.95
CA THR A 98 -1.05 4.17 -4.17
C THR A 98 -1.09 2.71 -4.58
N MET A 99 -2.08 1.92 -4.16
CA MET A 99 -2.22 0.50 -4.56
C MET A 99 -2.26 0.29 -6.08
N PRO A 100 -3.04 1.07 -6.88
CA PRO A 100 -2.97 1.00 -8.35
C PRO A 100 -1.58 1.26 -8.92
N VAL A 101 -0.84 2.18 -8.31
CA VAL A 101 0.51 2.57 -8.75
C VAL A 101 1.50 1.45 -8.44
N ILE A 102 1.45 0.89 -7.22
CA ILE A 102 2.27 -0.26 -6.80
C ILE A 102 2.04 -1.45 -7.73
N ASN A 103 0.78 -1.80 -8.01
CA ASN A 103 0.44 -2.87 -8.95
C ASN A 103 1.01 -2.59 -10.34
N LYS A 104 0.85 -1.35 -10.84
CA LYS A 104 1.33 -1.02 -12.18
C LYS A 104 2.85 -1.11 -12.32
N VAL A 105 3.59 -0.82 -11.25
CA VAL A 105 5.04 -0.97 -11.20
C VAL A 105 5.42 -2.45 -11.13
N ALA A 106 4.80 -3.24 -10.26
CA ALA A 106 5.08 -4.67 -10.15
C ALA A 106 4.81 -5.42 -11.46
N GLU A 107 3.76 -5.07 -12.21
CA GLU A 107 3.43 -5.67 -13.52
C GLU A 107 4.51 -5.45 -14.62
N LEU A 108 5.50 -4.59 -14.40
CA LEU A 108 6.55 -4.35 -15.39
C LEU A 108 7.64 -5.43 -15.42
N ASN A 109 7.77 -6.22 -14.35
CA ASN A 109 8.83 -7.19 -14.19
C ASN A 109 8.32 -8.44 -13.44
N ASP A 110 8.43 -9.60 -14.09
CA ASP A 110 7.96 -10.88 -13.54
C ASP A 110 8.70 -11.31 -12.26
N ASN A 111 9.85 -10.70 -11.98
CA ASN A 111 10.61 -10.89 -10.74
C ASN A 111 10.02 -10.14 -9.52
N ILE A 112 8.98 -9.32 -9.72
CA ILE A 112 8.31 -8.57 -8.65
C ILE A 112 6.90 -9.12 -8.47
N THR A 113 6.72 -9.95 -7.46
CA THR A 113 5.39 -10.51 -7.12
C THR A 113 4.66 -9.60 -6.13
N LEU A 114 3.53 -9.02 -6.53
CA LEU A 114 2.67 -8.26 -5.62
C LEU A 114 1.66 -9.17 -4.91
N LYS A 115 1.67 -9.13 -3.57
CA LYS A 115 0.73 -9.82 -2.68
C LYS A 115 0.03 -8.83 -1.77
N VAL A 116 -1.26 -9.06 -1.50
CA VAL A 116 -2.10 -8.15 -0.72
C VAL A 116 -2.74 -8.90 0.44
N VAL A 117 -2.64 -8.32 1.64
CA VAL A 117 -3.26 -8.83 2.87
C VAL A 117 -4.04 -7.73 3.57
N LEU A 118 -5.12 -8.09 4.25
CA LEU A 118 -5.90 -7.15 5.06
C LEU A 118 -5.17 -6.89 6.38
N ARG A 119 -5.06 -5.61 6.77
CA ARG A 119 -4.36 -5.19 7.98
C ARG A 119 -4.94 -5.85 9.23
N ASP A 120 -6.27 -5.81 9.35
CA ASP A 120 -6.96 -6.21 10.57
C ASP A 120 -6.92 -7.74 10.76
N GLU A 121 -6.73 -8.52 9.69
CA GLU A 121 -6.57 -9.98 9.74
C GLU A 121 -5.10 -10.43 9.90
N ASN A 122 -4.16 -9.48 9.88
CA ASN A 122 -2.72 -9.70 9.92
C ASN A 122 -2.06 -8.79 10.97
N GLU A 123 -2.64 -8.75 12.17
CA GLU A 123 -2.17 -7.89 13.26
C GLU A 123 -0.73 -8.14 13.68
N ALA A 124 -0.30 -9.41 13.73
CA ALA A 124 1.08 -9.77 14.07
C ALA A 124 2.07 -9.12 13.09
N LEU A 125 1.80 -9.23 11.78
CA LEU A 125 2.62 -8.57 10.76
C LEU A 125 2.59 -7.05 10.90
N MET A 126 1.41 -6.45 11.07
CA MET A 126 1.29 -4.99 11.22
C MET A 126 2.06 -4.46 12.44
N ASN A 127 2.13 -5.23 13.54
CA ASN A 127 2.87 -4.83 14.74
C ASN A 127 4.39 -4.83 14.55
N GLU A 128 4.93 -5.64 13.64
CA GLU A 128 6.36 -5.61 13.29
C GLU A 128 6.72 -4.39 12.42
N PHE A 129 5.76 -3.85 11.67
CA PHE A 129 5.97 -2.81 10.65
C PHE A 129 5.24 -1.49 10.94
N LEU A 130 5.23 -1.06 12.20
CA LEU A 130 4.60 0.20 12.63
C LEU A 130 5.28 1.42 12.00
N THR A 131 4.47 2.42 11.64
CA THR A 131 4.98 3.72 11.17
C THR A 131 4.75 4.77 12.24
N ASN A 132 5.84 5.31 12.81
CA ASN A 132 5.80 6.23 13.96
C ASN A 132 4.97 5.67 15.13
N GLY A 133 5.12 4.38 15.41
CA GLY A 133 4.36 3.65 16.45
C GLY A 133 2.90 3.36 16.10
N GLY A 134 2.41 3.78 14.92
CA GLY A 134 1.03 3.55 14.49
C GLY A 134 0.89 2.44 13.45
N LYS A 135 -0.23 1.71 13.49
CA LYS A 135 -0.67 0.72 12.49
C LYS A 135 -1.13 1.39 11.19
N SER A 136 -0.21 2.08 10.53
CA SER A 136 -0.49 2.89 9.33
C SER A 136 -0.47 2.04 8.06
N ILE A 137 -1.46 2.25 7.19
CA ILE A 137 -1.59 1.56 5.91
C ILE A 137 -1.82 2.55 4.76
N PRO A 138 -1.49 2.18 3.50
CA PRO A 138 -0.93 0.89 3.07
C PRO A 138 0.51 0.68 3.55
N LYS A 139 0.89 -0.55 3.91
CA LYS A 139 2.28 -0.86 4.32
C LYS A 139 2.82 -1.96 3.42
N LEU A 140 3.80 -1.62 2.59
CA LEU A 140 4.51 -2.55 1.72
C LEU A 140 5.75 -3.06 2.44
N ILE A 141 5.96 -4.37 2.38
CA ILE A 141 7.14 -5.07 2.89
C ILE A 141 7.75 -5.81 1.70
N ALA A 142 8.98 -5.47 1.33
CA ALA A 142 9.74 -6.10 0.26
C ALA A 142 10.54 -7.27 0.83
N ILE A 143 10.27 -8.48 0.33
CA ILE A 143 10.82 -9.74 0.83
C ILE A 143 11.62 -10.38 -0.29
N ASP A 144 12.91 -10.59 -0.07
CA ASP A 144 13.75 -11.35 -0.99
C ASP A 144 13.35 -12.83 -0.94
N ASN A 145 12.89 -13.37 -2.07
CA ASN A 145 12.33 -14.72 -2.14
C ASN A 145 13.39 -15.82 -1.96
N THR A 146 14.67 -15.51 -2.25
CA THR A 146 15.78 -16.46 -2.08
C THR A 146 16.11 -16.70 -0.61
N SER A 147 16.21 -15.63 0.18
CA SER A 147 16.60 -15.68 1.59
C SER A 147 15.41 -15.69 2.55
N GLY A 148 14.24 -15.25 2.10
CA GLY A 148 13.06 -14.96 2.92
C GLY A 148 13.26 -13.74 3.84
N ASN A 149 14.29 -12.93 3.62
CA ASN A 149 14.57 -11.74 4.44
C ASN A 149 13.79 -10.53 3.93
N VAL A 150 13.41 -9.64 4.84
CA VAL A 150 12.91 -8.31 4.47
C VAL A 150 14.08 -7.44 4.04
N ILE A 151 13.99 -6.89 2.83
CA ILE A 151 15.02 -6.02 2.24
C ILE A 151 14.64 -4.54 2.23
N GLY A 152 13.37 -4.25 2.53
CA GLY A 152 12.89 -2.88 2.71
C GLY A 152 11.40 -2.82 2.97
N ASP A 153 10.92 -1.64 3.34
CA ASP A 153 9.52 -1.38 3.57
C ASP A 153 9.14 0.04 3.13
N TRP A 154 7.87 0.24 2.81
CA TRP A 154 7.35 1.53 2.36
C TRP A 154 5.93 1.78 2.87
N GLY A 155 5.62 3.04 3.16
CA GLY A 155 4.27 3.49 3.52
C GLY A 155 4.22 4.31 4.82
N PRO A 156 3.03 4.87 5.16
CA PRO A 156 1.77 4.74 4.44
C PRO A 156 1.62 5.62 3.20
N ARG A 157 2.51 6.60 3.04
CA ARG A 157 2.43 7.62 1.99
C ARG A 157 3.78 7.77 1.33
N PRO A 158 3.82 8.22 0.07
CA PRO A 158 5.09 8.55 -0.56
C PRO A 158 5.77 9.72 0.17
N THR A 159 7.08 9.82 0.04
CA THR A 159 7.96 10.68 0.84
C THR A 159 7.51 12.13 0.92
N LYS A 160 7.05 12.74 -0.18
CA LYS A 160 6.55 14.14 -0.18
C LYS A 160 5.22 14.26 0.56
N ALA A 161 4.28 13.34 0.36
CA ALA A 161 3.02 13.32 1.10
C ALA A 161 3.22 13.06 2.60
N THR A 162 4.17 12.20 2.96
CA THR A 162 4.60 11.99 4.35
C THR A 162 5.12 13.30 4.96
N LYS A 163 5.96 14.04 4.22
CA LYS A 163 6.43 15.35 4.66
C LYS A 163 5.27 16.33 4.87
N MET A 164 4.35 16.45 3.91
CA MET A 164 3.17 17.33 4.01
C MET A 164 2.35 17.02 5.27
N VAL A 165 2.11 15.73 5.56
CA VAL A 165 1.37 15.30 6.75
C VAL A 165 2.11 15.65 8.03
N ASN A 166 3.42 15.41 8.09
CA ASN A 166 4.22 15.67 9.27
C ASN A 166 4.34 17.17 9.56
N ASP A 167 4.61 17.98 8.53
CA ASP A 167 4.66 19.44 8.65
C ASP A 167 3.32 19.99 9.16
N TYR A 168 2.21 19.56 8.55
CA TYR A 168 0.88 20.01 8.96
C TYR A 168 0.53 19.59 10.40
N LYS A 169 0.88 18.37 10.81
CA LYS A 169 0.69 17.91 12.20
C LYS A 169 1.55 18.68 13.19
N ALA A 170 2.78 19.03 12.83
CA ALA A 170 3.66 19.81 13.68
C ALA A 170 3.09 21.22 13.94
N GLU A 171 2.44 21.81 12.93
CA GLU A 171 1.84 23.13 13.02
C GLU A 171 0.45 23.14 13.69
N HIS A 172 -0.42 22.17 13.35
CA HIS A 172 -1.83 22.19 13.75
C HIS A 172 -2.23 21.12 14.77
N GLY A 173 -1.30 20.24 15.16
CA GLY A 173 -1.50 19.13 16.10
C GLY A 173 -2.31 17.95 15.56
N LYS A 174 -3.21 18.17 14.60
CA LYS A 174 -4.04 17.13 13.97
C LYS A 174 -4.30 17.43 12.50
N LEU A 175 -4.68 16.39 11.76
CA LEU A 175 -5.12 16.54 10.37
C LEU A 175 -6.57 17.02 10.32
N THR A 176 -6.80 18.14 9.66
CA THR A 176 -8.12 18.73 9.45
C THR A 176 -8.81 18.15 8.20
N PRO A 177 -10.13 18.28 8.06
CA PRO A 177 -10.83 17.95 6.81
C PRO A 177 -10.27 18.71 5.59
N GLU A 178 -9.91 19.98 5.77
CA GLU A 178 -9.34 20.84 4.73
C GLU A 178 -8.00 20.29 4.25
N PHE A 179 -7.11 19.92 5.16
CA PHE A 179 -5.83 19.31 4.78
C PHE A 179 -6.02 17.97 4.06
N LYS A 180 -7.00 17.14 4.46
CA LYS A 180 -7.28 15.88 3.75
C LYS A 180 -7.71 16.14 2.31
N GLN A 181 -8.44 17.23 2.06
CA GLN A 181 -8.78 17.68 0.71
C GLN A 181 -7.54 18.17 -0.05
N ASP A 182 -6.66 18.95 0.58
CA ASP A 182 -5.41 19.42 -0.04
C ASP A 182 -4.49 18.25 -0.40
N LEU A 183 -4.36 17.26 0.49
CA LEU A 183 -3.60 16.04 0.23
C LEU A 183 -4.21 15.25 -0.93
N GLN A 184 -5.54 15.17 -1.01
CA GLN A 184 -6.23 14.55 -2.15
C GLN A 184 -5.96 15.30 -3.46
N VAL A 185 -5.95 16.63 -3.45
CA VAL A 185 -5.59 17.47 -4.61
C VAL A 185 -4.13 17.23 -5.01
N TRP A 186 -3.23 17.10 -4.04
CA TRP A 186 -1.84 16.78 -4.30
C TRP A 186 -1.68 15.43 -5.00
N TYR A 187 -2.31 14.36 -4.52
CA TYR A 187 -2.27 13.06 -5.19
C TYR A 187 -2.74 13.13 -6.65
N ASN A 188 -3.82 13.89 -6.91
CA ASN A 188 -4.32 14.08 -8.27
C ASN A 188 -3.34 14.84 -9.19
N LYS A 189 -2.53 15.75 -8.63
CA LYS A 189 -1.49 16.49 -9.36
C LYS A 189 -0.22 15.65 -9.56
N ASP A 190 0.21 14.94 -8.52
CA ASP A 190 1.39 14.08 -8.53
C ASP A 190 1.22 12.86 -9.44
N LYS A 191 -0.01 12.36 -9.61
CA LYS A 191 -0.33 11.22 -10.49
C LYS A 191 0.52 9.97 -10.20
N GLY A 192 0.85 9.77 -8.92
CA GLY A 192 1.60 8.61 -8.43
C GLY A 192 3.11 8.67 -8.67
N GLN A 193 3.65 9.74 -9.27
CA GLN A 193 5.08 9.81 -9.59
C GLN A 193 5.95 9.73 -8.34
N ASN A 194 5.56 10.36 -7.23
CA ASN A 194 6.34 10.25 -6.01
C ASN A 194 6.28 8.84 -5.39
N THR A 195 5.16 8.13 -5.53
CA THR A 195 5.09 6.71 -5.16
C THR A 195 6.06 5.88 -6.00
N VAL A 196 6.07 6.06 -7.33
CA VAL A 196 7.01 5.36 -8.21
C VAL A 196 8.46 5.62 -7.80
N SER A 197 8.83 6.89 -7.57
CA SER A 197 10.20 7.24 -7.15
C SER A 197 10.63 6.60 -5.83
N ASP A 198 9.69 6.31 -4.93
CA ASP A 198 10.02 5.60 -3.69
C ASP A 198 10.12 4.08 -3.91
N LEU A 199 9.26 3.50 -4.75
CA LEU A 199 9.30 2.07 -5.07
C LEU A 199 10.58 1.67 -5.82
N LEU A 200 11.13 2.57 -6.64
CA LEU A 200 12.43 2.37 -7.31
C LEU A 200 13.58 2.15 -6.33
N LYS A 201 13.44 2.54 -5.06
CA LYS A 201 14.46 2.31 -4.02
C LYS A 201 14.37 0.93 -3.36
N LEU A 202 13.32 0.17 -3.68
CA LEU A 202 13.07 -1.18 -3.15
C LEU A 202 13.48 -2.27 -4.14
N VAL A 203 14.02 -1.88 -5.30
CA VAL A 203 14.54 -2.73 -6.36
C VAL A 203 15.95 -2.27 -6.73
#